data_AF-A0A381L183-F1
#
_entry.id   AF-A0A381L183-F1
#
_cell.length_a   1.000
_cell.length_b   1.000
_cell.length_c   1.000
_cell.angle_alpha   90.00
_cell.angle_beta   90.00
_cell.angle_gamma   90.00
#
_symmetry.space_group_name_H-M   'P 1'
#
loop_
_entity.id
_entity.type
_entity.pdbx_description
1 polymer ?
#
loop_
_entity_poly.entity_id
_entity_poly.type
_entity_poly.pdbx_seq_one_letter_code
_entity_poly.pdbx_strand_id
1 'polypeptide(L)'
;ATLLACVGTWLVSLVSTVQAGDYQCGNGAVIPKSYVQSTMNHAKAQAKNRQSGHSLQSPGNEMNVTPGVGPTVQLYWREILHMDYYHKIDNVQYNYRVVFDSNFNLMSVEAVTQSGSQMGRVLNCQ
;
A
#
# COMPACT_ATOMS: atom_id res chain seq x y z
N ALA A 1 7.41 -36.65 36.06
CA ALA A 1 6.35 -35.63 36.20
C ALA A 1 6.97 -34.45 36.95
N THR A 2 6.92 -33.19 36.53
CA THR A 2 5.93 -32.49 35.71
C THR A 2 6.59 -31.23 35.13
N LEU A 3 6.32 -30.91 33.86
CA LEU A 3 6.70 -29.66 33.22
C LEU A 3 6.09 -28.45 33.97
N LEU A 4 6.90 -27.46 34.31
CA LEU A 4 6.41 -26.13 34.67
C LEU A 4 6.28 -25.31 33.39
N ALA A 5 5.05 -25.22 32.90
CA ALA A 5 4.62 -24.31 31.86
C ALA A 5 4.75 -22.86 32.36
N CYS A 6 5.54 -22.03 31.67
CA CYS A 6 5.45 -20.58 31.82
C CYS A 6 4.22 -20.08 31.09
N VAL A 7 3.17 -19.95 31.89
CA VAL A 7 1.95 -19.20 31.61
C VAL A 7 2.30 -17.75 31.30
N GLY A 8 1.69 -17.22 30.23
CA GLY A 8 1.18 -15.86 30.25
C GLY A 8 2.09 -14.76 29.71
N THR A 9 1.96 -14.53 28.40
CA THR A 9 1.91 -13.15 27.91
C THR A 9 0.74 -13.02 26.95
N TRP A 10 -0.46 -12.84 27.50
CA TRP A 10 -1.59 -12.27 26.75
C TRP A 10 -1.28 -10.79 26.52
N LEU A 11 -0.53 -10.49 25.46
CA LEU A 11 -0.42 -9.12 24.97
C LEU A 11 -1.66 -8.83 24.11
N VAL A 12 -2.69 -8.36 24.81
CA VAL A 12 -3.78 -7.55 24.25
C VAL A 12 -3.15 -6.42 23.44
N SER A 13 -3.17 -6.57 22.13
CA SER A 13 -2.90 -5.46 21.22
C SER A 13 -4.20 -5.15 20.51
N LEU A 14 -4.78 -4.01 20.91
CA LEU A 14 -5.89 -3.27 20.32
C LEU A 14 -6.41 -3.87 19.01
N VAL A 15 -7.63 -4.39 19.05
CA VAL A 15 -8.48 -4.49 17.86
C VAL A 15 -8.82 -3.06 17.46
N SER A 16 -7.94 -2.43 16.68
CA SER A 16 -8.34 -1.26 15.91
C SER A 16 -9.45 -1.72 14.99
N THR A 17 -10.66 -1.23 15.23
CA THR A 17 -11.85 -1.48 14.43
C THR A 17 -11.51 -1.26 12.96
N VAL A 18 -11.37 -2.37 12.25
CA VAL A 18 -11.12 -2.40 10.81
C VAL A 18 -12.35 -1.76 10.18
N GLN A 19 -12.25 -0.53 9.68
CA GLN A 19 -13.22 0.00 8.72
C GLN A 19 -13.30 -1.00 7.58
N ALA A 20 -14.38 -1.78 7.56
CA ALA A 20 -14.58 -2.95 6.71
C ALA A 20 -15.14 -2.51 5.36
N GLY A 21 -14.33 -1.79 4.59
CA GLY A 21 -14.62 -1.44 3.21
C GLY A 21 -13.44 -1.83 2.32
N ASP A 22 -13.75 -2.46 1.19
CA ASP A 22 -12.84 -2.54 0.05
C ASP A 22 -12.80 -1.17 -0.65
N TYR A 23 -11.70 -0.85 -1.33
CA TYR A 23 -11.57 0.45 -2.00
C TYR A 23 -12.16 0.37 -3.40
N GLN A 24 -13.14 1.22 -3.69
CA GLN A 24 -13.73 1.35 -5.02
C GLN A 24 -12.97 2.39 -5.83
N CYS A 25 -12.39 1.97 -6.95
CA CYS A 25 -11.67 2.84 -7.86
C CYS A 25 -12.61 3.46 -8.90
N GLY A 26 -12.26 4.65 -9.39
CA GLY A 26 -13.04 5.34 -10.43
C GLY A 26 -13.13 4.61 -11.79
N ASN A 27 -12.39 3.52 -11.99
CA ASN A 27 -12.50 2.61 -13.13
C ASN A 27 -13.43 1.41 -12.86
N GLY A 28 -14.13 1.38 -11.71
CA GLY A 28 -15.03 0.29 -11.33
C GLY A 28 -14.34 -0.91 -10.67
N ALA A 29 -13.00 -0.92 -10.56
CA ALA A 29 -12.30 -1.95 -9.82
C ALA A 29 -12.57 -1.85 -8.31
N VAL A 30 -12.67 -3.01 -7.65
CA VAL A 30 -12.77 -3.10 -6.20
C VAL A 30 -11.50 -3.74 -5.68
N ILE A 31 -10.79 -3.02 -4.82
CA ILE A 31 -9.49 -3.39 -4.27
C ILE A 31 -9.70 -3.91 -2.86
N PRO A 32 -9.51 -5.22 -2.62
CA PRO A 32 -9.66 -5.78 -1.29
C PRO A 32 -8.73 -5.10 -0.29
N LYS A 33 -9.26 -4.71 0.86
CA LYS A 33 -8.44 -4.09 1.93
C LYS A 33 -7.30 -5.00 2.37
N SER A 34 -7.49 -6.32 2.31
CA SER A 34 -6.46 -7.32 2.60
C SER A 34 -5.22 -7.17 1.72
N TYR A 35 -5.40 -6.81 0.44
CA TYR A 35 -4.29 -6.59 -0.48
C TYR A 35 -3.56 -5.28 -0.19
N VAL A 36 -4.28 -4.22 0.14
CA VAL A 36 -3.69 -2.96 0.62
C VAL A 36 -2.87 -3.21 1.88
N GLN A 37 -3.44 -3.91 2.86
CA GLN A 37 -2.75 -4.23 4.12
C GLN A 37 -1.54 -5.12 3.90
N SER A 38 -1.66 -6.15 3.04
CA SER A 38 -0.57 -7.05 2.69
C SER A 38 0.59 -6.27 2.06
N THR A 39 0.31 -5.40 1.09
CA THR A 39 1.31 -4.53 0.45
C THR A 39 1.98 -3.61 1.46
N MET A 40 1.22 -2.95 2.35
CA MET A 40 1.77 -2.08 3.39
C MET A 40 2.64 -2.84 4.40
N ASN A 41 2.21 -4.03 4.84
CA ASN A 41 2.97 -4.88 5.73
C ASN A 41 4.28 -5.36 5.07
N HIS A 42 4.21 -5.73 3.79
CA HIS A 42 5.38 -6.13 3.01
C HIS A 42 6.37 -4.98 2.85
N ALA A 43 5.90 -3.77 2.51
CA ALA A 43 6.73 -2.58 2.42
C ALA A 43 7.47 -2.30 3.73
N LYS A 44 6.76 -2.40 4.86
CA LYS A 44 7.33 -2.23 6.20
C LYS A 44 8.37 -3.30 6.54
N ALA A 45 8.11 -4.56 6.19
CA ALA A 45 9.05 -5.65 6.40
C ALA A 45 10.32 -5.46 5.56
N GLN A 46 10.19 -5.13 4.27
CA GLN A 46 11.33 -4.87 3.38
C GLN A 46 12.17 -3.69 3.86
N ALA A 47 11.54 -2.58 4.24
CA ALA A 47 12.23 -1.39 4.75
C ALA A 47 12.99 -1.67 6.06
N LYS A 48 12.39 -2.43 6.98
CA LYS A 48 13.07 -2.87 8.23
C LYS A 48 14.28 -3.75 7.95
N ASN A 49 14.15 -4.65 6.99
CA ASN A 49 15.19 -5.62 6.64
C ASN A 49 16.19 -5.11 5.59
N ARG A 50 16.06 -3.86 5.15
CA ARG A 50 16.88 -3.25 4.08
C ARG A 50 16.88 -4.03 2.76
N GLN A 51 15.73 -4.59 2.39
CA GLN A 51 15.58 -5.43 1.20
C GLN A 51 15.22 -4.60 -0.04
N SER A 52 15.66 -5.08 -1.22
CA SER A 52 15.34 -4.49 -2.53
C SER A 52 15.66 -2.99 -2.65
N GLY A 53 16.66 -2.50 -1.91
CA GLY A 53 17.08 -1.09 -1.92
C GLY A 53 16.26 -0.16 -1.03
N HIS A 54 15.34 -0.69 -0.21
CA HIS A 54 14.46 0.12 0.64
C HIS A 54 14.95 0.20 2.07
N SER A 55 14.59 1.28 2.77
CA SER A 55 14.95 1.51 4.17
C SER A 55 13.82 2.22 4.91
N LEU A 56 13.95 2.41 6.22
CA LEU A 56 12.98 3.22 6.96
C LEU A 56 12.96 4.69 6.52
N GLN A 57 14.05 5.18 5.90
CA GLN A 57 14.15 6.52 5.35
C GLN A 57 13.65 6.62 3.90
N SER A 58 13.65 5.50 3.16
CA SER A 58 13.09 5.39 1.81
C SER A 58 12.32 4.06 1.68
N PRO A 59 11.10 4.00 2.25
CA PRO A 59 10.36 2.75 2.41
C PRO A 59 9.63 2.27 1.15
N GLY A 60 9.61 3.09 0.10
CA GLY A 60 8.97 2.78 -1.18
C GLY A 60 9.59 3.56 -2.33
N ASN A 61 8.91 3.54 -3.46
CA ASN A 61 9.32 4.35 -4.61
C ASN A 61 8.86 5.79 -4.34
N GLU A 62 9.77 6.75 -4.45
CA GLU A 62 9.44 8.16 -4.19
C GLU A 62 8.41 8.66 -5.19
N MET A 63 7.42 9.40 -4.70
CA MET A 63 6.57 10.21 -5.56
C MET A 63 7.29 11.52 -5.86
N ASN A 64 7.50 11.80 -7.15
CA ASN A 64 7.92 13.11 -7.60
C ASN A 64 6.73 14.07 -7.44
N VAL A 65 6.76 14.87 -6.38
CA VAL A 65 5.78 15.92 -6.15
C VAL A 65 6.36 17.26 -6.56
N THR A 66 5.62 18.00 -7.38
CA THR A 66 6.02 19.33 -7.82
C THR A 66 6.16 20.24 -6.59
N PRO A 67 7.33 20.88 -6.38
CA PRO A 67 7.52 21.80 -5.27
C PRO A 67 6.44 22.89 -5.26
N GLY A 68 5.79 23.11 -4.11
CA GLY A 68 4.77 24.14 -3.93
C GLY A 68 3.34 23.76 -4.32
N VAL A 69 3.12 22.60 -4.93
CA VAL A 69 1.77 22.06 -5.26
C VAL A 69 1.52 20.71 -4.57
N GLY A 70 2.59 20.04 -4.17
CA GLY A 70 2.54 18.73 -3.52
C GLY A 70 2.33 18.76 -2.00
N PRO A 71 2.15 17.56 -1.40
CA PRO A 71 2.12 17.38 0.03
C PRO A 71 3.41 17.89 0.67
N THR A 72 3.29 18.48 1.86
CA THR A 72 4.43 18.95 2.67
C THR A 72 5.30 17.80 3.20
N VAL A 73 4.87 16.55 3.00
CA VAL A 73 5.52 15.32 3.43
C VAL A 73 5.91 14.52 2.20
N GLN A 74 7.12 13.96 2.21
CA GLN A 74 7.57 13.03 1.16
C GLN A 74 6.64 11.81 1.13
N LEU A 75 6.07 11.55 -0.05
CA LEU A 75 5.23 10.38 -0.28
C LEU A 75 5.99 9.30 -1.03
N TYR A 76 5.60 8.07 -0.75
CA TYR A 76 6.12 6.86 -1.37
C TYR A 76 4.98 6.03 -1.91
N TRP A 77 5.26 5.20 -2.92
CA TRP A 77 4.27 4.30 -3.48
C TRP A 77 4.80 2.88 -3.64
N ARG A 78 3.86 1.92 -3.63
CA ARG A 78 4.09 0.49 -3.86
C ARG A 78 2.97 -0.12 -4.69
N GLU A 79 3.35 -0.93 -5.67
CA GLU A 79 2.40 -1.68 -6.47
C GLU A 79 1.72 -2.80 -5.67
N ILE A 80 0.45 -3.07 -5.97
CA ILE A 80 -0.33 -4.16 -5.43
C ILE A 80 -0.28 -5.32 -6.42
N LEU A 81 0.55 -6.32 -6.14
CA LEU A 81 0.95 -7.37 -7.11
C LEU A 81 -0.01 -8.58 -7.25
N HIS A 82 -1.19 -8.56 -6.62
CA HIS A 82 -2.10 -9.73 -6.55
C HIS A 82 -3.46 -9.46 -7.20
N MET A 83 -3.48 -8.82 -8.37
CA MET A 83 -4.71 -8.28 -8.97
C MET A 83 -4.98 -8.77 -10.40
N ASP A 84 -4.66 -10.02 -10.70
CA ASP A 84 -4.71 -10.63 -12.04
C ASP A 84 -5.98 -10.30 -12.86
N TYR A 85 -7.13 -10.11 -12.21
CA TYR A 85 -8.40 -9.79 -12.87
C TYR A 85 -8.66 -8.29 -13.12
N TYR A 86 -8.01 -7.38 -12.39
CA TYR A 86 -8.33 -5.95 -12.43
C TYR A 86 -7.41 -5.14 -13.33
N HIS A 87 -6.37 -5.77 -13.89
CA HIS A 87 -5.36 -5.07 -14.68
C HIS A 87 -5.86 -4.52 -16.02
N LYS A 88 -6.99 -4.99 -16.55
CA LYS A 88 -7.51 -4.51 -17.84
C LYS A 88 -9.01 -4.26 -17.78
N ILE A 89 -9.41 -2.99 -17.80
CA ILE A 89 -10.81 -2.54 -17.82
C ILE A 89 -11.02 -1.68 -19.06
N ASP A 90 -12.05 -1.96 -19.84
CA ASP A 90 -12.36 -1.25 -21.09
C ASP A 90 -11.16 -1.13 -22.06
N ASN A 91 -10.39 -2.21 -22.16
CA ASN A 91 -9.16 -2.31 -22.95
C ASN A 91 -8.00 -1.38 -22.50
N VAL A 92 -8.12 -0.75 -21.32
CA VAL A 92 -7.08 0.07 -20.71
C VAL A 92 -6.40 -0.71 -19.59
N GLN A 93 -5.06 -0.76 -19.61
CA GLN A 93 -4.29 -1.40 -18.57
C GLN A 93 -4.10 -0.46 -17.36
N TYR A 94 -4.45 -0.95 -16.18
CA TYR A 94 -4.29 -0.27 -14.89
C TYR A 94 -3.33 -1.05 -14.00
N ASN A 95 -2.43 -0.32 -13.35
CA ASN A 95 -1.67 -0.80 -12.21
C ASN A 95 -2.25 -0.18 -10.95
N TYR A 96 -2.34 -0.96 -9.88
CA TYR A 96 -2.87 -0.48 -8.61
C TYR A 96 -1.73 -0.29 -7.63
N ARG A 97 -1.74 0.83 -6.90
CA ARG A 97 -0.70 1.15 -5.93
C ARG A 97 -1.28 1.71 -4.66
N VAL A 98 -0.57 1.48 -3.56
CA VAL A 98 -0.76 2.21 -2.31
C VAL A 98 0.21 3.39 -2.28
N VAL A 99 -0.25 4.52 -1.77
CA VAL A 99 0.56 5.71 -1.50
C VAL A 99 0.58 5.93 0.01
N PHE A 100 1.76 6.18 0.57
CA PHE A 100 1.96 6.28 2.00
C PHE A 100 3.11 7.24 2.35
N ASP A 101 3.13 7.72 3.59
CA ASP A 101 4.22 8.56 4.11
C ASP A 101 5.41 7.74 4.65
N SER A 102 6.47 8.40 5.11
CA SER A 102 7.64 7.73 5.72
C SER A 102 7.33 6.95 7.00
N ASN A 103 6.19 7.20 7.64
CA ASN A 103 5.73 6.49 8.84
C ASN A 103 4.85 5.29 8.51
N PHE A 104 4.67 4.95 7.22
CA PHE A 104 3.75 3.91 6.74
C PHE A 104 2.28 4.22 7.02
N ASN A 105 1.91 5.49 7.14
CA ASN A 105 0.50 5.90 7.12
C ASN A 105 0.00 5.87 5.68
N LEU A 106 -1.09 5.14 5.44
CA LEU A 106 -1.74 5.09 4.13
C LEU A 106 -2.36 6.47 3.82
N MET A 107 -2.01 7.03 2.66
CA MET A 107 -2.52 8.32 2.18
C MET A 107 -3.58 8.14 1.10
N SER A 108 -3.37 7.23 0.15
CA SER A 108 -4.33 6.90 -0.90
C SER A 108 -4.10 5.50 -1.46
N VAL A 109 -5.14 4.98 -2.12
CA VAL A 109 -5.05 3.84 -3.03
C VAL A 109 -5.36 4.36 -4.42
N GLU A 110 -4.54 4.03 -5.40
CA GLU A 110 -4.63 4.62 -6.73
C GLU A 110 -4.60 3.55 -7.83
N ALA A 111 -5.44 3.73 -8.84
CA ALA A 111 -5.34 3.05 -10.12
C ALA A 111 -4.64 3.98 -11.12
N VAL A 112 -3.57 3.52 -11.74
CA VAL A 112 -2.72 4.29 -12.64
C VAL A 112 -2.67 3.62 -14.00
N THR A 113 -2.98 4.34 -15.07
CA THR A 113 -2.74 3.82 -16.41
C THR A 113 -1.27 3.93 -16.77
N GLN A 114 -0.75 2.93 -17.50
CA GLN A 114 0.53 3.08 -18.20
C GLN A 114 0.26 3.63 -19.60
N SER A 115 0.94 4.73 -19.95
CA SER A 115 0.99 5.25 -21.32
C SER A 115 2.44 5.31 -21.76
N GLY A 116 2.95 4.20 -22.30
CA GLY A 116 4.38 4.05 -22.61
C GLY A 116 5.23 4.10 -21.33
N SER A 117 6.26 4.95 -21.31
CA SER A 117 7.16 5.14 -20.15
C SER A 117 6.66 6.17 -19.13
N GLN A 118 5.50 6.81 -19.36
CA GLN A 118 4.94 7.81 -18.48
C GLN A 118 3.74 7.26 -17.69
N MET A 119 3.63 7.68 -16.43
CA MET A 119 2.42 7.47 -15.64
C MET A 119 1.30 8.29 -16.28
N GLY A 120 0.22 7.62 -16.68
CA GLY A 120 -0.93 8.25 -17.31
C GLY A 120 -1.92 8.77 -16.27
N ARG A 121 -3.20 8.50 -16.50
CA ARG A 121 -4.30 8.95 -15.64
C ARG A 121 -4.23 8.24 -14.29
N VAL A 122 -4.25 9.02 -13.22
CA VAL A 122 -4.35 8.55 -11.83
C VAL A 122 -5.81 8.64 -11.39
N LEU A 123 -6.34 7.57 -10.82
CA LEU A 123 -7.68 7.48 -10.25
C LEU A 123 -7.57 7.10 -8.77
N ASN A 124 -8.16 7.91 -7.90
CA ASN A 124 -8.27 7.55 -6.49
C ASN A 124 -9.29 6.44 -6.28
N CYS A 125 -9.01 5.58 -5.30
CA CYS A 125 -9.92 4.55 -4.82
C CYS A 125 -10.33 4.88 -3.38
N GLN A 126 -11.63 4.80 -3.08
CA GLN A 126 -12.25 5.24 -1.81
C GLN A 126 -12.97 4.10 -1.10
#